data_AF-X1DDJ1-F1
#
_entry.id   AF-X1DDJ1-F1
#
_cell.length_a   1.000
_cell.length_b   1.000
_cell.length_c   1.000
_cell.angle_alpha   90.00
_cell.angle_beta   90.00
_cell.angle_gamma   90.00
#
_symmetry.space_group_name_H-M   'P 1'
#
loop_
_entity.id
_entity.type
_entity.pdbx_description
1 polymer ?
#
loop_
_entity_poly.entity_id
_entity_poly.type
_entity_poly.pdbx_seq_one_letter_code
_entity_poly.pdbx_strand_id
1 'polypeptide(L)'
;VRIWDDELCPRYSGMVIKGIQVGPSPEWLRKRIEAVGLKPINNVVDVTNYVLFATAHPIHAFDLAKISGRKIIIRKATDAEVLRGLEDRDISLTPEMLVIADEKKPIALAGIIGGEESSVKESTQDVFIESACFDAVSIRKTSKKTGISTDASYRFERGADISFPPRAALMAASLLTQLGGKASKGVADVYPKPRKEKIVVLRHHRISDLLGLEIDEKFAMRTLASLGFQAEIQQRGVWQVKIPQFRVDV
;
A
#
# COMPACT_ATOMS: atom_id res chain seq x y z
N VAL A 1 -9.07 8.24 11.27
CA VAL A 1 -7.91 7.32 11.26
C VAL A 1 -6.96 7.75 12.37
N ARG A 2 -6.42 6.80 13.15
CA ARG A 2 -5.38 7.02 14.17
C ARG A 2 -4.33 5.92 14.03
N ILE A 3 -3.06 6.30 14.08
CA ILE A 3 -1.93 5.36 14.12
C ILE A 3 -1.39 5.37 15.54
N TRP A 4 -1.45 4.24 16.22
CA TRP A 4 -0.87 4.06 17.56
C TRP A 4 0.52 3.45 17.51
N ASP A 5 0.82 2.71 16.44
CA ASP A 5 2.14 2.14 16.19
C ASP A 5 2.69 2.69 14.86
N ASP A 6 3.38 3.84 14.94
CA ASP A 6 3.91 4.56 13.78
C ASP A 6 5.26 4.00 13.30
N GLU A 7 5.89 3.11 14.07
CA GLU A 7 7.05 2.34 13.63
C GLU A 7 6.62 1.26 12.63
N LEU A 8 5.54 0.53 12.93
CA LEU A 8 5.02 -0.52 12.05
C LEU A 8 4.12 0.01 10.92
N CYS A 9 3.48 1.15 11.11
CA CYS A 9 2.69 1.83 10.07
C CYS A 9 3.09 3.31 10.00
N PRO A 10 4.14 3.65 9.24
CA PRO A 10 4.61 5.02 9.17
C PRO A 10 3.63 5.96 8.45
N ARG A 11 2.76 5.44 7.57
CA ARG A 11 1.75 6.24 6.86
C ARG A 11 0.50 5.45 6.56
N TYR A 12 -0.66 6.04 6.83
CA TYR A 12 -1.96 5.49 6.50
C TYR A 12 -2.83 6.56 5.86
N SER A 13 -3.29 6.29 4.64
CA SER A 13 -4.22 7.14 3.90
C SER A 13 -5.54 6.42 3.66
N GLY A 14 -6.62 7.17 3.49
CA GLY A 14 -7.89 6.59 3.11
C GLY A 14 -8.94 7.58 2.66
N MET A 15 -9.96 7.07 2.00
CA MET A 15 -10.99 7.88 1.36
C MET A 15 -12.33 7.15 1.37
N VAL A 16 -13.42 7.88 1.58
CA VAL A 16 -14.76 7.30 1.59
C VAL A 16 -15.40 7.45 0.22
N ILE A 17 -15.97 6.36 -0.30
CA ILE A 17 -16.85 6.36 -1.47
C ILE A 17 -18.26 6.01 -0.99
N LYS A 18 -19.24 6.83 -1.37
CA LYS A 18 -20.65 6.63 -1.01
C LYS A 18 -21.51 6.23 -2.18
N GLY A 19 -22.56 5.48 -1.91
CA GLY A 19 -23.58 5.10 -2.89
C GLY A 19 -23.04 4.29 -4.08
N ILE A 20 -21.98 3.50 -3.86
CA ILE A 20 -21.51 2.55 -4.87
C ILE A 20 -22.47 1.36 -4.91
N GLN A 21 -22.88 0.94 -6.10
CA GLN A 21 -23.60 -0.32 -6.28
C GLN A 21 -22.58 -1.42 -6.52
N VAL A 22 -22.39 -2.32 -5.57
CA VAL A 22 -21.50 -3.47 -5.73
C VAL A 22 -22.11 -4.45 -6.72
N GLY A 23 -21.30 -4.89 -7.68
CA GLY A 23 -21.76 -5.80 -8.73
C GLY A 23 -20.63 -6.21 -9.67
N PRO A 24 -20.95 -6.87 -10.80
CA PRO A 24 -19.94 -7.27 -11.77
C PRO A 24 -19.14 -6.08 -12.30
N SER A 25 -17.83 -6.26 -12.43
CA SER A 25 -16.95 -5.27 -13.04
C SER A 25 -17.28 -5.03 -14.52
N PRO A 26 -17.09 -3.80 -15.03
CA PRO A 26 -17.21 -3.53 -16.46
C PRO A 26 -16.17 -4.34 -17.25
N GLU A 27 -16.47 -4.59 -18.53
CA GLU A 27 -15.67 -5.48 -19.38
C GLU A 27 -14.18 -5.12 -19.42
N TRP A 28 -13.86 -3.82 -19.52
CA TRP A 28 -12.47 -3.36 -19.56
C TRP A 28 -11.68 -3.71 -18.29
N LEU A 29 -12.34 -3.68 -17.13
CA LEU A 29 -11.71 -3.98 -15.84
C LEU A 29 -11.53 -5.49 -15.69
N ARG A 30 -12.57 -6.26 -16.02
CA ARG A 30 -12.51 -7.73 -16.03
C ARG A 30 -11.38 -8.26 -16.90
N LYS A 31 -11.27 -7.77 -18.15
CA LYS A 31 -10.19 -8.17 -19.07
C LYS A 31 -8.80 -7.89 -18.50
N ARG A 32 -8.62 -6.78 -17.78
CA ARG A 32 -7.33 -6.43 -17.17
C ARG A 32 -7.00 -7.30 -15.96
N ILE A 33 -7.99 -7.67 -15.16
CA ILE A 33 -7.84 -8.62 -14.04
C ILE A 33 -7.52 -10.03 -14.55
N GLU A 34 -8.24 -10.50 -15.56
CA GLU A 34 -8.00 -11.80 -16.19
C GLU A 34 -6.62 -11.86 -16.86
N ALA A 35 -6.16 -10.77 -17.48
CA ALA A 35 -4.84 -10.69 -18.12
C ALA A 35 -3.67 -10.84 -17.13
N VAL A 36 -3.87 -10.58 -15.83
CA VAL A 36 -2.86 -10.82 -14.79
C VAL A 36 -3.07 -12.15 -14.05
N GLY A 37 -3.94 -13.02 -14.57
CA GLY A 37 -4.20 -14.36 -14.05
C GLY A 37 -5.17 -14.41 -12.86
N LEU A 38 -5.88 -13.31 -12.57
CA LEU A 38 -6.86 -13.25 -11.49
C LEU A 38 -8.28 -13.47 -12.01
N LYS A 39 -9.14 -14.02 -11.16
CA LYS A 39 -10.58 -14.11 -11.43
C LYS A 39 -11.27 -12.80 -10.98
N PRO A 40 -12.04 -12.12 -11.84
CA PRO A 40 -12.84 -10.97 -11.43
C PRO A 40 -13.87 -11.36 -10.37
N ILE A 41 -14.05 -10.51 -9.35
CA ILE A 41 -14.93 -10.75 -8.20
C ILE A 41 -16.11 -9.78 -8.23
N ASN A 42 -15.85 -8.49 -8.03
CA ASN A 42 -16.82 -7.41 -8.13
C ASN A 42 -16.09 -6.10 -8.41
N ASN A 43 -16.82 -5.08 -8.85
CA ASN A 43 -16.30 -3.77 -9.21
C ASN A 43 -15.42 -3.11 -8.14
N VAL A 44 -15.68 -3.32 -6.85
CA VAL A 44 -14.86 -2.74 -5.77
C VAL A 44 -13.56 -3.52 -5.59
N VAL A 45 -13.64 -4.84 -5.42
CA VAL A 45 -12.47 -5.71 -5.23
C VAL A 45 -11.56 -5.66 -6.47
N ASP A 46 -12.14 -5.67 -7.66
CA ASP A 46 -11.38 -5.61 -8.90
C ASP A 46 -10.70 -4.24 -9.09
N VAL A 47 -11.29 -3.14 -8.62
CA VAL A 47 -10.57 -1.85 -8.58
C VAL A 47 -9.37 -1.93 -7.63
N THR A 48 -9.51 -2.56 -6.46
CA THR A 48 -8.37 -2.72 -5.53
C THR A 48 -7.24 -3.54 -6.14
N ASN A 49 -7.56 -4.65 -6.79
CA ASN A 49 -6.61 -5.48 -7.52
C ASN A 49 -6.01 -4.72 -8.72
N TYR A 50 -6.83 -3.96 -9.46
CA TYR A 50 -6.33 -3.21 -10.60
C TYR A 50 -5.28 -2.16 -10.20
N VAL A 51 -5.55 -1.38 -9.16
CA VAL A 51 -4.56 -0.41 -8.63
C VAL A 51 -3.32 -1.14 -8.14
N LEU A 52 -3.49 -2.26 -7.43
CA LEU A 52 -2.38 -3.09 -6.97
C LEU A 52 -1.46 -3.54 -8.12
N PHE A 53 -2.01 -4.11 -9.18
CA PHE A 53 -1.21 -4.59 -10.31
C PHE A 53 -0.70 -3.47 -11.22
N ALA A 54 -1.42 -2.36 -11.33
CA ALA A 54 -1.00 -1.21 -12.12
C ALA A 54 0.13 -0.40 -11.45
N THR A 55 0.23 -0.42 -10.12
CA THR A 55 1.13 0.47 -9.36
C THR A 55 2.08 -0.25 -8.41
N ALA A 56 1.93 -1.57 -8.26
CA ALA A 56 2.59 -2.37 -7.24
C ALA A 56 2.26 -1.96 -5.79
N HIS A 57 1.24 -1.11 -5.56
CA HIS A 57 0.84 -0.65 -4.23
C HIS A 57 -0.46 -1.32 -3.77
N PRO A 58 -0.42 -2.18 -2.72
CA PRO A 58 -1.64 -2.81 -2.21
C PRO A 58 -2.58 -1.78 -1.60
N ILE A 59 -3.85 -1.93 -1.92
CA ILE A 59 -4.95 -1.16 -1.33
C ILE A 59 -6.05 -2.12 -0.90
N HIS A 60 -6.88 -1.68 0.04
CA HIS A 60 -8.01 -2.46 0.53
C HIS A 60 -9.28 -1.60 0.58
N ALA A 61 -10.43 -2.24 0.63
CA ALA A 61 -11.71 -1.57 0.77
C ALA A 61 -12.53 -2.27 1.85
N PHE A 62 -12.98 -1.48 2.83
CA PHE A 62 -13.84 -1.94 3.91
C PHE A 62 -15.27 -1.46 3.65
N ASP A 63 -16.27 -2.29 4.01
CA ASP A 63 -17.65 -1.83 4.11
C ASP A 63 -17.76 -0.79 5.25
N LEU A 64 -18.10 0.45 4.89
CA LEU A 64 -18.12 1.56 5.84
C LEU A 64 -19.17 1.35 6.95
N ALA A 65 -20.26 0.65 6.65
CA ALA A 65 -21.31 0.35 7.62
C ALA A 65 -20.86 -0.67 8.69
N LYS A 66 -19.80 -1.44 8.40
CA LYS A 66 -19.24 -2.47 9.29
C LYS A 66 -18.13 -1.94 10.20
N ILE A 67 -17.67 -0.71 10.00
CA ILE A 67 -16.63 -0.09 10.83
C ILE A 67 -17.28 0.56 12.06
N SER A 68 -17.13 -0.06 13.22
CA SER A 68 -17.70 0.44 14.49
C SER A 68 -17.13 1.81 14.85
N GLY A 69 -18.02 2.73 15.20
CA GLY A 69 -17.65 4.10 15.59
C GLY A 69 -17.07 4.94 14.45
N ARG A 70 -17.02 4.42 13.21
CA ARG A 70 -16.33 5.05 12.07
C ARG A 70 -14.88 5.42 12.39
N LYS A 71 -14.23 4.59 13.21
CA LYS A 71 -12.83 4.74 13.61
C LYS A 71 -12.00 3.65 12.95
N ILE A 72 -10.81 4.05 12.52
CA ILE A 72 -9.77 3.15 12.02
C ILE A 72 -8.56 3.41 12.89
N ILE A 73 -8.12 2.38 13.60
CA ILE A 73 -7.07 2.39 14.61
C ILE A 73 -6.02 1.37 14.19
N ILE A 74 -4.82 1.85 13.89
CA ILE A 74 -3.69 0.99 13.53
C ILE A 74 -2.88 0.75 14.79
N ARG A 75 -2.89 -0.49 15.28
CA ARG A 75 -2.24 -0.87 16.54
C ARG A 75 -1.72 -2.30 16.46
N LYS A 76 -0.85 -2.67 17.39
CA LYS A 76 -0.54 -4.08 17.65
C LYS A 76 -1.78 -4.82 18.16
N ALA A 77 -1.85 -6.10 17.86
CA ALA A 77 -2.87 -6.98 18.42
C ALA A 77 -2.72 -7.07 19.94
N THR A 78 -3.82 -7.32 20.64
CA THR A 78 -3.77 -7.68 22.07
C THR A 78 -3.52 -9.17 22.22
N ASP A 79 -3.13 -9.58 23.43
CA ASP A 79 -2.97 -11.01 23.71
C ASP A 79 -4.29 -11.77 23.53
N ALA A 80 -4.20 -12.99 22.99
CA ALA A 80 -5.33 -13.86 22.63
C ALA A 80 -6.40 -13.21 21.73
N GLU A 81 -6.07 -12.15 20.98
CA GLU A 81 -6.99 -11.53 20.03
C GLU A 81 -7.21 -12.47 18.82
N VAL A 82 -8.43 -12.52 18.29
CA VAL A 82 -8.76 -13.36 17.13
C VAL A 82 -9.36 -12.49 16.03
N LEU A 83 -8.90 -12.72 14.80
CA LEU A 83 -9.49 -12.16 13.59
C LEU A 83 -10.17 -13.27 12.79
N ARG A 84 -11.45 -13.08 12.46
CA ARG A 84 -12.13 -13.90 11.46
C ARG A 84 -11.65 -13.48 10.07
N GLY A 85 -10.75 -14.26 9.50
CA GLY A 85 -10.25 -14.05 8.14
C GLY A 85 -11.28 -14.43 7.09
N LEU A 86 -10.96 -14.16 5.82
CA LEU A 86 -11.75 -14.67 4.69
C LEU A 86 -11.77 -16.20 4.69
N GLU A 87 -12.83 -16.79 4.09
CA GLU A 87 -13.05 -18.24 4.04
C GLU A 87 -13.22 -18.91 5.41
N ASP A 88 -13.85 -18.22 6.36
CA ASP A 88 -14.24 -18.76 7.67
C ASP A 88 -13.06 -19.30 8.52
N ARG A 89 -11.85 -18.79 8.28
CA ARG A 89 -10.65 -19.18 9.03
C ARG A 89 -10.37 -18.20 10.16
N ASP A 90 -10.37 -18.70 11.39
CA ASP A 90 -9.91 -17.94 12.55
C ASP A 90 -8.38 -17.81 12.54
N ILE A 91 -7.91 -16.58 12.76
CA ILE A 91 -6.49 -16.25 12.85
C ILE A 91 -6.24 -15.81 14.29
N SER A 92 -5.50 -16.63 15.04
CA SER A 92 -4.98 -16.25 16.35
C SER A 92 -3.90 -15.19 16.18
N LEU A 93 -4.14 -14.00 16.73
CA LEU A 93 -3.23 -12.89 16.67
C LEU A 93 -2.29 -12.91 17.87
N THR A 94 -1.07 -12.42 17.68
CA THR A 94 -0.09 -12.26 18.76
C THR A 94 0.35 -10.81 18.89
N PRO A 95 0.83 -10.35 20.05
CA PRO A 95 1.13 -8.93 20.28
C PRO A 95 2.16 -8.29 19.35
N GLU A 96 2.93 -9.08 18.61
CA GLU A 96 3.87 -8.58 17.59
C GLU A 96 3.19 -8.25 16.25
N MET A 97 1.96 -8.74 16.02
CA MET A 97 1.23 -8.55 14.78
C MET A 97 0.55 -7.18 14.75
N LEU A 98 0.63 -6.51 13.60
CA LEU A 98 -0.08 -5.26 13.37
C LEU A 98 -1.48 -5.54 12.84
N VAL A 99 -2.49 -4.90 13.44
CA VAL A 99 -3.89 -4.99 12.99
C VAL A 99 -4.44 -3.63 12.63
N ILE A 100 -5.43 -3.66 11.75
CA ILE A 100 -6.33 -2.54 11.52
C ILE A 100 -7.58 -2.86 12.33
N ALA A 101 -7.90 -2.02 13.29
CA ALA A 101 -9.03 -2.20 14.18
C ALA A 101 -10.03 -1.06 14.05
N ASP A 102 -11.29 -1.36 14.35
CA ASP A 102 -12.29 -0.35 14.63
C ASP A 102 -12.33 -0.04 16.14
N GLU A 103 -13.39 0.62 16.61
CA GLU A 103 -13.55 0.93 18.04
C GLU A 103 -13.69 -0.32 18.94
N LYS A 104 -14.08 -1.46 18.38
CA LYS A 104 -14.43 -2.67 19.14
C LYS A 104 -13.44 -3.81 18.93
N LYS A 105 -12.93 -4.02 17.72
CA LYS A 105 -12.25 -5.26 17.33
C LYS A 105 -11.32 -5.10 16.14
N PRO A 106 -10.43 -6.07 15.85
CA PRO A 106 -9.64 -6.05 14.63
C PRO A 106 -10.55 -6.39 13.44
N ILE A 107 -10.35 -5.65 12.35
CA ILE A 107 -11.10 -5.81 11.09
C ILE A 107 -10.19 -6.26 9.94
N ALA A 108 -8.86 -6.20 10.11
CA ALA A 108 -7.90 -6.80 9.19
C ALA A 108 -6.55 -7.05 9.86
N LEU A 109 -5.81 -8.00 9.30
CA LEU A 109 -4.39 -8.17 9.56
C LEU A 109 -3.63 -7.26 8.59
N ALA A 110 -2.99 -6.22 9.13
CA ALA A 110 -2.49 -5.10 8.34
C ALA A 110 -1.56 -5.58 7.21
N GLY A 111 -1.86 -5.17 5.97
CA GLY A 111 -1.06 -5.51 4.79
C GLY A 111 -1.05 -6.98 4.38
N ILE A 112 -1.85 -7.85 5.01
CA ILE A 112 -1.87 -9.29 4.73
C ILE A 112 -3.24 -9.76 4.26
N ILE A 113 -4.26 -9.65 5.11
CA ILE A 113 -5.60 -10.15 4.79
C ILE A 113 -6.68 -9.33 5.49
N GLY A 114 -7.77 -9.06 4.79
CA GLY A 114 -8.96 -8.43 5.35
C GLY A 114 -9.75 -9.40 6.24
N GLY A 115 -10.48 -8.85 7.20
CA GLY A 115 -11.46 -9.59 7.98
C GLY A 115 -12.76 -9.80 7.19
N GLU A 116 -13.41 -10.94 7.43
CA GLU A 116 -14.65 -11.30 6.74
C GLU A 116 -15.80 -10.33 7.07
N GLU A 117 -15.92 -9.92 8.33
CA GLU A 117 -17.04 -9.10 8.79
C GLU A 117 -17.05 -7.68 8.22
N SER A 118 -15.88 -7.16 7.88
CA SER A 118 -15.69 -5.84 7.27
C SER A 118 -15.51 -5.88 5.76
N SER A 119 -15.56 -7.07 5.15
CA SER A 119 -15.40 -7.27 3.72
C SER A 119 -16.55 -6.64 2.93
N VAL A 120 -16.25 -6.22 1.71
CA VAL A 120 -17.25 -5.68 0.78
C VAL A 120 -18.14 -6.81 0.26
N LYS A 121 -19.45 -6.66 0.45
CA LYS A 121 -20.49 -7.61 0.00
C LYS A 121 -21.37 -6.94 -1.05
N GLU A 122 -22.22 -7.71 -1.71
CA GLU A 122 -23.19 -7.19 -2.68
C GLU A 122 -24.14 -6.13 -2.07
N SER A 123 -24.41 -6.24 -0.77
CA SER A 123 -25.23 -5.27 -0.02
C SER A 123 -24.50 -3.97 0.37
N THR A 124 -23.17 -3.90 0.18
CA THR A 124 -22.38 -2.73 0.59
C THR A 124 -22.71 -1.54 -0.30
N GLN A 125 -22.98 -0.38 0.32
CA GLN A 125 -23.30 0.86 -0.41
C GLN A 125 -22.22 1.93 -0.26
N ASP A 126 -21.50 1.93 0.87
CA ASP A 126 -20.47 2.89 1.18
C ASP A 126 -19.19 2.12 1.54
N VAL A 127 -18.05 2.53 1.01
CA VAL A 127 -16.76 1.89 1.27
C VAL A 127 -15.73 2.88 1.79
N PHE A 128 -14.87 2.41 2.68
CA PHE A 128 -13.64 3.11 3.05
C PHE A 128 -12.45 2.45 2.34
N ILE A 129 -11.82 3.19 1.44
CA ILE A 129 -10.58 2.79 0.77
C ILE A 129 -9.44 2.99 1.77
N GLU A 130 -8.69 1.92 2.03
CA GLU A 130 -7.40 1.94 2.70
C GLU A 130 -6.28 1.97 1.66
N SER A 131 -5.27 2.78 1.95
CA SER A 131 -3.98 2.75 1.27
C SER A 131 -2.89 3.11 2.29
N ALA A 132 -1.89 2.26 2.48
CA ALA A 132 -0.96 2.40 3.61
C ALA A 132 0.46 1.93 3.27
N CYS A 133 1.41 2.31 4.12
CA CYS A 133 2.77 1.81 4.13
C CYS A 133 2.98 1.06 5.46
N PHE A 134 3.43 -0.19 5.37
CA PHE A 134 3.71 -1.04 6.53
C PHE A 134 5.18 -1.45 6.57
N ASP A 135 5.69 -1.73 7.77
CA ASP A 135 7.04 -2.26 7.94
C ASP A 135 7.19 -3.65 7.30
N ALA A 136 8.12 -3.75 6.34
CA ALA A 136 8.32 -4.96 5.54
C ALA A 136 8.72 -6.18 6.38
N VAL A 137 9.51 -5.97 7.44
CA VAL A 137 9.97 -7.05 8.33
C VAL A 137 8.81 -7.60 9.15
N SER A 138 7.97 -6.71 9.69
CA SER A 138 6.78 -7.07 10.45
C SER A 138 5.77 -7.85 9.60
N ILE A 139 5.49 -7.39 8.38
CA ILE A 139 4.63 -8.12 7.44
C ILE A 139 5.20 -9.51 7.17
N ARG A 140 6.50 -9.62 6.87
CA ARG A 140 7.15 -10.91 6.57
C ARG A 140 7.08 -11.88 7.75
N LYS A 141 7.36 -11.40 8.96
CA LYS A 141 7.27 -12.22 10.18
C LYS A 141 5.85 -12.70 10.41
N THR A 142 4.86 -11.82 10.23
CA THR A 142 3.45 -12.13 10.44
C THR A 142 2.92 -13.11 9.40
N SER A 143 3.15 -12.85 8.11
CA SER A 143 2.84 -13.73 6.97
C SER A 143 3.39 -15.15 7.17
N LYS A 144 4.67 -15.26 7.58
CA LYS A 144 5.30 -16.55 7.89
C LYS A 144 4.68 -17.25 9.11
N LYS A 145 4.33 -16.49 10.16
CA LYS A 145 3.78 -17.04 11.41
C LYS A 145 2.34 -17.54 11.23
N THR A 146 1.52 -16.85 10.43
CA THR A 146 0.13 -17.25 10.14
C THR A 146 0.02 -18.27 9.00
N GLY A 147 1.08 -18.38 8.18
CA GLY A 147 1.06 -19.20 6.96
C GLY A 147 0.16 -18.61 5.86
N ILE A 148 -0.10 -17.30 5.91
CA ILE A 148 -0.96 -16.60 4.95
C ILE A 148 -0.08 -15.74 4.06
N SER A 149 -0.06 -16.05 2.77
CA SER A 149 0.65 -15.28 1.75
C SER A 149 -0.35 -14.78 0.71
N THR A 150 -0.42 -13.47 0.53
CA THR A 150 -1.30 -12.81 -0.44
C THR A 150 -0.48 -11.94 -1.40
N ASP A 151 -1.10 -11.50 -2.50
CA ASP A 151 -0.50 -10.51 -3.40
C ASP A 151 -0.09 -9.21 -2.67
N ALA A 152 -0.87 -8.83 -1.65
CA ALA A 152 -0.60 -7.67 -0.81
C ALA A 152 0.63 -7.91 0.09
N SER A 153 0.65 -9.02 0.84
CA SER A 153 1.77 -9.33 1.73
C SER A 153 3.06 -9.48 0.93
N TYR A 154 3.03 -10.20 -0.20
CA TYR A 154 4.18 -10.39 -1.08
C TYR A 154 4.88 -9.07 -1.46
N ARG A 155 4.11 -8.01 -1.73
CA ARG A 155 4.64 -6.69 -2.08
C ARG A 155 5.11 -5.92 -0.86
N PHE A 156 4.34 -5.88 0.22
CA PHE A 156 4.76 -5.17 1.43
C PHE A 156 6.01 -5.78 2.06
N GLU A 157 6.21 -7.10 1.99
CA GLU A 157 7.42 -7.80 2.45
C GLU A 157 8.70 -7.36 1.74
N ARG A 158 8.59 -6.72 0.56
CA ARG A 158 9.70 -6.20 -0.24
C ARG A 158 9.88 -4.69 -0.10
N GLY A 159 9.04 -4.05 0.71
CA GLY A 159 8.99 -2.60 0.87
C GLY A 159 8.00 -1.94 -0.09
N ALA A 160 7.42 -0.84 0.37
CA ALA A 160 6.47 -0.03 -0.40
C ALA A 160 6.90 1.44 -0.40
N ASP A 161 6.61 2.14 -1.51
CA ASP A 161 6.82 3.58 -1.61
C ASP A 161 5.95 4.33 -0.59
N ILE A 162 6.59 5.00 0.37
CA ILE A 162 5.92 5.75 1.44
C ILE A 162 5.24 7.04 0.93
N SER A 163 5.60 7.54 -0.25
CA SER A 163 4.91 8.69 -0.87
C SER A 163 3.56 8.31 -1.48
N PHE A 164 3.40 7.04 -1.84
CA PHE A 164 2.33 6.59 -2.72
C PHE A 164 0.94 6.42 -2.09
N PRO A 165 0.77 6.19 -0.76
CA PRO A 165 -0.54 5.89 -0.20
C PRO A 165 -1.68 6.86 -0.57
N PRO A 166 -1.51 8.20 -0.52
CA PRO A 166 -2.58 9.11 -0.92
C PRO A 166 -2.91 9.04 -2.41
N ARG A 167 -1.89 8.81 -3.25
CA ARG A 167 -2.07 8.72 -4.72
C ARG A 167 -2.85 7.47 -5.10
N ALA A 168 -2.53 6.33 -4.48
CA ALA A 168 -3.27 5.08 -4.70
C ALA A 168 -4.73 5.19 -4.21
N ALA A 169 -4.98 5.82 -3.05
CA ALA A 169 -6.33 6.08 -2.57
C ALA A 169 -7.14 6.96 -3.55
N LEU A 170 -6.53 8.02 -4.09
CA LEU A 170 -7.15 8.88 -5.11
C LEU A 170 -7.43 8.14 -6.42
N MET A 171 -6.51 7.28 -6.86
CA MET A 171 -6.68 6.48 -8.07
C MET A 171 -7.88 5.53 -7.93
N ALA A 172 -7.95 4.79 -6.82
CA ALA A 172 -9.09 3.92 -6.52
C ALA A 172 -10.39 4.70 -6.43
N ALA A 173 -10.38 5.85 -5.76
CA ALA A 173 -11.55 6.70 -5.63
C ALA A 173 -12.04 7.24 -6.97
N SER A 174 -11.13 7.64 -7.86
CA SER A 174 -11.44 8.08 -9.22
C SER A 174 -12.10 6.96 -10.03
N LEU A 175 -11.55 5.76 -9.97
CA LEU A 175 -12.13 4.59 -10.66
C LEU A 175 -13.52 4.25 -10.12
N LEU A 176 -13.69 4.15 -8.80
CA LEU A 176 -15.00 3.86 -8.20
C LEU A 176 -16.03 4.95 -8.48
N THR A 177 -15.60 6.21 -8.62
CA THR A 177 -16.48 7.31 -9.03
C THR A 177 -16.98 7.15 -10.46
N GLN A 178 -16.12 6.67 -11.37
CA GLN A 178 -16.54 6.34 -12.75
C GLN A 178 -17.54 5.17 -12.78
N LEU A 179 -17.56 4.33 -11.75
CA LEU A 179 -18.50 3.22 -11.59
C LEU A 179 -19.76 3.59 -10.79
N GLY A 180 -20.02 4.89 -10.60
CA GLY A 180 -21.24 5.40 -9.98
C GLY A 180 -21.13 5.77 -8.50
N GLY A 181 -19.98 5.51 -7.87
CA GLY A 181 -19.71 5.95 -6.49
C GLY A 181 -19.52 7.46 -6.37
N LYS A 182 -19.62 8.00 -5.15
CA LYS A 182 -19.36 9.41 -4.86
C LYS A 182 -18.25 9.55 -3.82
N ALA A 183 -17.12 10.06 -4.26
CA ALA A 183 -15.97 10.37 -3.42
C ALA A 183 -16.26 11.45 -2.36
N SER A 184 -15.78 11.22 -1.13
CA SER A 184 -15.72 12.26 -0.09
C SER A 184 -14.77 13.38 -0.45
N LYS A 185 -14.93 14.55 0.18
CA LYS A 185 -13.96 15.65 0.06
C LYS A 185 -12.68 15.30 0.81
N GLY A 186 -11.55 15.38 0.11
CA GLY A 186 -10.22 15.18 0.67
C GLY A 186 -9.87 13.71 0.93
N VAL A 187 -8.59 13.50 1.22
CA VAL A 187 -8.01 12.22 1.63
C VAL A 187 -7.66 12.34 3.11
N ALA A 188 -8.10 11.38 3.93
CA ALA A 188 -7.58 11.28 5.28
C ALA A 188 -6.17 10.72 5.18
N ASP A 189 -5.14 11.52 5.45
CA ASP A 189 -3.74 11.12 5.39
C ASP A 189 -3.06 11.36 6.74
N VAL A 190 -2.62 10.28 7.37
CA VAL A 190 -1.92 10.32 8.65
C VAL A 190 -0.47 9.88 8.42
N TYR A 191 0.45 10.83 8.52
CA TYR A 191 1.89 10.62 8.36
C TYR A 191 2.66 11.28 9.51
N PRO A 192 2.73 10.66 10.70
CA PRO A 192 3.20 11.32 11.92
C PRO A 192 4.66 11.77 11.86
N LYS A 193 5.52 10.95 11.23
CA LYS A 193 6.96 11.18 11.09
C LYS A 193 7.37 11.15 9.61
N PRO A 194 7.16 12.25 8.86
CA PRO A 194 7.56 12.32 7.46
C PRO A 194 9.05 12.01 7.26
N ARG A 195 9.35 10.99 6.45
CA ARG A 195 10.73 10.63 6.11
C ARG A 195 11.37 11.77 5.32
N LYS A 196 12.56 12.16 5.75
CA LYS A 196 13.41 13.08 4.99
C LYS A 196 13.85 12.44 3.68
N GLU A 197 14.07 13.28 2.68
CA GLU A 197 14.59 12.83 1.41
C GLU A 197 15.97 12.20 1.60
N LYS A 198 16.15 11.01 1.03
CA LYS A 198 17.42 10.32 1.08
C LYS A 198 18.32 10.88 -0.01
N ILE A 199 19.49 11.34 0.40
CA ILE A 199 20.48 11.94 -0.49
C ILE A 199 21.81 11.23 -0.26
N VAL A 200 22.47 10.85 -1.35
CA VAL A 200 23.78 10.22 -1.33
C VAL A 200 24.76 11.01 -2.19
N VAL A 201 26.04 10.91 -1.88
CA VAL A 201 27.11 11.49 -2.71
C VAL A 201 27.67 10.40 -3.61
N LEU A 202 27.59 10.61 -4.93
CA LEU A 202 28.18 9.73 -5.92
C LEU A 202 29.40 10.40 -6.54
N ARG A 203 30.55 9.74 -6.44
CA ARG A 203 31.80 10.18 -7.08
C ARG A 203 31.92 9.46 -8.42
N HIS A 204 32.06 10.21 -9.51
CA HIS A 204 32.10 9.65 -10.86
C HIS A 204 33.21 8.61 -11.03
N HIS A 205 34.45 8.91 -10.60
CA HIS A 205 35.57 7.97 -10.69
C HIS A 205 35.31 6.63 -9.98
N ARG A 206 34.53 6.66 -8.88
CA ARG A 206 34.23 5.45 -8.10
C ARG A 206 33.37 4.46 -8.90
N ILE A 207 32.60 4.93 -9.88
CA ILE A 207 31.84 4.08 -10.80
C ILE A 207 32.83 3.23 -11.61
N SER A 208 33.86 3.88 -12.17
CA SER A 208 34.89 3.19 -12.95
C SER A 208 35.76 2.27 -12.11
N ASP A 209 36.14 2.66 -10.89
CA ASP A 209 36.89 1.80 -9.97
C ASP A 209 36.14 0.49 -9.64
N LEU A 210 34.81 0.56 -9.49
CA LEU A 210 33.99 -0.59 -9.12
C LEU A 210 33.66 -1.49 -10.31
N LEU A 211 33.49 -0.91 -11.50
CA LEU A 211 33.10 -1.65 -12.71
C LEU A 211 34.30 -2.11 -13.56
N GLY A 212 35.48 -1.51 -13.36
CA GLY A 212 36.66 -1.74 -14.21
C GLY A 212 36.52 -1.18 -15.62
N LEU A 213 35.63 -0.20 -15.83
CA LEU A 213 35.29 0.38 -17.13
C LEU A 213 35.16 1.91 -17.00
N GLU A 214 35.72 2.64 -17.95
CA GLU A 214 35.49 4.09 -18.08
C GLU A 214 34.04 4.33 -18.51
N ILE A 215 33.30 5.10 -17.70
CA ILE A 215 31.92 5.47 -17.99
C ILE A 215 31.87 6.97 -18.24
N ASP A 216 31.18 7.39 -19.30
CA ASP A 216 31.00 8.81 -19.60
C ASP A 216 30.04 9.48 -18.58
N GLU A 217 30.40 10.67 -18.10
CA GLU A 217 29.62 11.42 -17.10
C GLU A 217 28.21 11.75 -17.62
N LYS A 218 28.05 12.09 -18.90
CA LYS A 218 26.73 12.37 -19.48
C LYS A 218 25.89 11.11 -19.61
N PHE A 219 26.50 9.96 -19.90
CA PHE A 219 25.79 8.67 -19.88
C PHE A 219 25.28 8.36 -18.47
N ALA A 220 26.14 8.39 -17.47
CA ALA A 220 25.76 8.08 -16.09
C ALA A 220 24.67 9.01 -15.54
N MET A 221 24.77 10.33 -15.78
CA MET A 221 23.74 11.30 -15.38
C MET A 221 22.38 11.04 -16.06
N ARG A 222 22.38 10.70 -17.36
CA ARG A 222 21.15 10.32 -18.08
C ARG A 222 20.55 9.05 -17.51
N THR A 223 21.36 8.04 -17.21
CA THR A 223 20.89 6.78 -16.62
C THR A 223 20.26 7.02 -15.24
N LEU A 224 20.88 7.83 -14.37
CA LEU A 224 20.30 8.22 -13.08
C LEU A 224 18.94 8.91 -13.26
N ALA A 225 18.86 9.88 -14.19
CA ALA A 225 17.62 10.59 -14.47
C ALA A 225 16.52 9.65 -15.02
N SER A 226 16.85 8.74 -15.94
CA SER A 226 15.90 7.75 -16.48
C SER A 226 15.39 6.77 -15.43
N LEU A 227 16.18 6.49 -14.40
CA LEU A 227 15.77 5.67 -13.25
C LEU A 227 15.01 6.47 -12.17
N GLY A 228 14.80 7.78 -12.39
CA GLY A 228 14.06 8.66 -11.48
C GLY A 228 14.89 9.30 -10.37
N PHE A 229 16.22 9.12 -10.38
CA PHE A 229 17.10 9.83 -9.46
C PHE A 229 17.32 11.27 -9.90
N GLN A 230 17.38 12.19 -8.95
CA GLN A 230 17.70 13.59 -9.20
C GLN A 230 19.15 13.81 -8.79
N ALA A 231 20.03 13.96 -9.78
CA ALA A 231 21.46 14.17 -9.57
C ALA A 231 21.82 15.63 -9.85
N GLU A 232 22.46 16.28 -8.89
CA GLU A 232 22.97 17.65 -8.98
C GLU A 232 24.50 17.63 -8.85
N ILE A 233 25.19 18.37 -9.72
CA ILE A 233 26.65 18.47 -9.67
C ILE A 233 27.01 19.40 -8.51
N GLN A 234 27.68 18.87 -7.48
CA GLN A 234 28.24 19.71 -6.41
C GLN A 234 29.60 20.26 -6.81
N GLN A 235 30.45 19.41 -7.37
CA GLN A 235 31.79 19.72 -7.85
C GLN A 235 32.11 18.83 -9.05
N ARG A 236 33.18 19.13 -9.78
CA ARG A 236 33.59 18.33 -10.95
C ARG A 236 33.75 16.85 -10.56
N GLY A 237 32.96 15.97 -11.17
CA GLY A 237 32.97 14.53 -10.91
C GLY A 237 32.38 14.10 -9.56
N VAL A 238 31.66 14.97 -8.84
CA VAL A 238 30.98 14.67 -7.57
C VAL A 238 29.54 15.16 -7.64
N TRP A 239 28.59 14.23 -7.50
CA TRP A 239 27.16 14.50 -7.62
C TRP A 239 26.44 14.22 -6.30
N GLN A 240 25.51 15.08 -5.96
CA GLN A 240 24.52 14.85 -4.92
C GLN A 240 23.29 14.23 -5.57
N VAL A 241 22.97 12.99 -5.20
CA VAL A 241 21.91 12.21 -5.81
C VAL A 241 20.78 12.02 -4.81
N LYS A 242 19.63 12.61 -5.09
CA LYS A 242 18.40 12.39 -4.35
C LYS A 242 17.70 11.13 -4.85
N ILE A 243 17.43 10.23 -3.91
CA ILE A 243 16.87 8.91 -4.15
C ILE A 243 15.34 9.03 -4.21
N PRO A 244 14.68 8.53 -5.28
CA PRO A 244 13.23 8.51 -5.33
C PRO A 244 12.66 7.53 -4.30
N GLN A 245 11.52 7.86 -3.69
CA GLN A 245 10.98 7.11 -2.55
C GLN A 245 10.53 5.67 -2.87
N PHE A 246 10.32 5.35 -4.15
CA PHE A 246 10.02 3.98 -4.60
C PHE A 246 11.26 3.07 -4.67
N ARG A 247 12.48 3.62 -4.60
CA ARG A 247 13.73 2.84 -4.55
C ARG A 247 14.09 2.51 -3.11
N VAL A 248 13.42 1.52 -2.56
CA VAL A 248 13.63 1.02 -1.19
C VAL A 248 14.95 0.25 -1.01
N ASP A 249 15.58 -0.13 -2.12
CA ASP A 249 16.84 -0.87 -2.22
C ASP A 249 18.09 0.02 -2.12
N VAL A 250 17.95 1.33 -2.31
CA VAL A 250 19.07 2.29 -2.35
C VAL A 250 19.09 3.15 -1.11
#